data_AF-A0A821MBU4-F1
#
_entry.id   AF-A0A821MBU4-F1
#
_cell.length_a   1.000
_cell.length_b   1.000
_cell.length_c   1.000
_cell.angle_alpha   90.00
_cell.angle_beta   90.00
_cell.angle_gamma   90.00
#
_symmetry.space_group_name_H-M   'P 1'
#
loop_
_entity.id
_entity.type
_entity.pdbx_description
1 polymer ?
#
loop_
_entity_poly.entity_id
_entity_poly.type
_entity_poly.pdbx_seq_one_letter_code
_entity_poly.pdbx_strand_id
1 'polypeptide(L)' 'NFNLEMPMLVDDMNNTFLNTYGSWPFRFFVVYEGELILKAEPDKETFAYDLDEIDKWITNFYESNS' A
#
# COMPACT_ATOMS: atom_id res chain seq x y z
N ASN A 1 7.94 3.34 -22.85
CA ASN A 1 8.21 4.27 -21.74
C ASN A 1 6.91 4.89 -21.28
N PHE A 2 6.25 4.29 -20.30
CA PHE A 2 5.15 4.95 -19.63
C PHE A 2 5.75 6.03 -18.72
N ASN A 3 5.61 7.30 -19.10
CA ASN A 3 5.92 8.47 -18.26
C ASN A 3 4.88 8.56 -17.14
N LEU A 4 4.87 7.58 -16.23
CA LEU A 4 4.06 7.62 -15.03
C LEU A 4 4.86 8.40 -13.98
N GLU A 5 4.58 9.70 -13.88
CA GLU A 5 5.00 10.48 -12.72
C GLU A 5 4.17 10.01 -11.52
N MET A 6 4.80 9.23 -10.63
CA MET A 6 4.17 8.83 -9.38
C MET A 6 4.08 10.06 -8.45
N PRO A 7 2.88 10.46 -8.00
CA PRO A 7 2.76 11.56 -7.05
C PRO A 7 3.47 11.16 -5.75
N MET A 8 4.42 11.99 -5.33
CA MET A 8 5.14 11.82 -4.07
C MET A 8 4.73 12.94 -3.12
N LEU A 9 4.32 12.54 -1.92
CA LEU A 9 3.94 13.43 -0.83
C LEU A 9 4.80 13.09 0.39
N VAL A 10 4.99 14.09 1.26
CA VAL A 10 5.67 13.92 2.55
C VAL A 10 4.62 14.05 3.65
N ASP A 11 4.71 13.22 4.68
CA ASP A 11 3.87 13.33 5.87
C ASP A 11 4.05 14.71 6.54
N ASP A 12 3.08 15.10 7.37
CA ASP A 12 3.21 16.32 8.13
C ASP A 12 4.25 16.19 9.26
N MET A 13 4.61 17.32 9.87
CA MET A 13 5.59 17.35 10.96
C MET A 13 5.10 16.64 12.24
N ASN A 14 3.81 16.30 12.33
CA ASN A 14 3.24 15.56 13.45
C ASN A 14 3.21 14.04 13.19
N ASN A 15 3.70 13.59 12.03
CA ASN A 15 3.62 12.21 11.58
C ASN A 15 2.17 11.68 11.53
N THR A 16 1.22 12.51 11.08
CA THR A 16 -0.21 12.16 11.10
C THR A 16 -0.48 10.89 10.28
N PHE A 17 0.05 10.77 9.06
CA PHE A 17 -0.15 9.58 8.24
C PHE A 17 0.45 8.33 8.90
N LEU A 18 1.69 8.45 9.41
CA LEU A 18 2.35 7.35 10.12
C LEU A 18 1.54 6.88 11.32
N ASN A 19 1.03 7.80 12.14
CA ASN A 19 0.29 7.47 13.35
C ASN A 19 -1.10 6.90 13.02
N THR A 20 -1.80 7.44 12.02
CA THR A 20 -3.14 6.98 11.62
C THR A 20 -3.10 5.60 10.96
N TYR A 21 -2.13 5.35 10.07
CA TYR A 21 -2.08 4.10 9.29
C TYR A 21 -1.11 3.06 9.89
N GLY A 22 -0.30 3.44 10.88
CA GLY A 22 0.73 2.60 11.45
C GLY A 22 1.72 2.15 10.39
N SER A 23 2.29 3.09 9.63
CA SER A 23 3.09 2.78 8.43
C SER A 23 4.53 2.38 8.72
N TRP A 24 4.99 2.43 9.98
CA TRP A 24 6.37 2.09 10.34
C TRP A 24 6.67 0.58 10.19
N PRO A 25 7.85 0.20 9.66
CA PRO A 25 8.91 1.06 9.08
C PRO A 25 8.58 1.55 7.66
N PHE A 26 7.88 0.75 6.87
CA PHE A 26 7.17 1.12 5.65
C PHE A 26 6.03 0.12 5.45
N ARG A 27 4.96 0.51 4.73
CA ARG A 27 3.79 -0.33 4.52
C ARG A 27 3.04 0.02 3.25
N PHE A 28 2.49 -1.01 2.59
CA PHE A 28 1.61 -0.86 1.43
C PHE A 28 0.14 -0.89 1.85
N PHE A 29 -0.66 -0.05 1.21
CA PHE A 29 -2.09 0.08 1.45
C PHE A 29 -2.83 0.18 0.12
N VAL A 30 -4.07 -0.29 0.08
CA VAL A 30 -5.02 0.00 -1.00
C VAL A 30 -6.26 0.62 -0.39
N VAL A 31 -6.60 1.82 -0.89
CA VAL A 31 -7.82 2.54 -0.53
C VAL A 31 -8.68 2.63 -1.78
N TYR A 32 -9.94 2.20 -1.69
CA TYR A 32 -10.91 2.23 -2.78
C TYR A 32 -12.25 2.72 -2.26
N GLU A 33 -12.88 3.66 -2.97
CA GLU A 33 -14.16 4.28 -2.57
C GLU A 33 -14.19 4.83 -1.11
N GLY A 34 -13.02 5.27 -0.62
CA GLY A 34 -12.88 5.81 0.75
C GLY A 34 -12.67 4.75 1.83
N GLU A 35 -12.64 3.48 1.47
CA GLU A 35 -12.41 2.36 2.39
C GLU A 35 -10.99 1.80 2.27
N LEU A 36 -10.39 1.44 3.41
CA LEU A 36 -9.11 0.73 3.45
C LEU A 36 -9.35 -0.77 3.21
N ILE A 37 -9.12 -1.23 1.98
CA ILE A 37 -9.42 -2.60 1.55
C ILE A 37 -8.21 -3.54 1.63
N LEU A 38 -6.99 -2.99 1.62
CA LEU A 38 -5.76 -3.75 1.88
C LEU A 38 -4.85 -2.97 2.82
N LYS A 39 -4.35 -3.66 3.84
CA LYS A 39 -3.21 -3.27 4.65
C LYS A 39 -2.20 -4.41 4.62
N ALA A 40 -1.15 -4.28 3.82
CA ALA A 40 -0.18 -5.35 3.66
C ALA A 40 0.66 -5.51 4.95
N GLU A 41 0.82 -6.75 5.39
CA GLU A 41 1.72 -7.11 6.49
C GLU A 41 2.94 -7.86 5.95
N PRO A 42 4.14 -7.57 6.45
CA PRO A 42 5.30 -8.37 6.11
C PRO A 42 5.13 -9.78 6.69
N ASP A 43 5.74 -10.76 6.05
CA ASP A 43 5.77 -12.12 6.56
C ASP A 43 6.44 -12.18 7.94
N LYS A 44 5.95 -13.07 8.81
CA LYS A 44 6.34 -13.13 10.23
C LYS A 44 7.73 -13.71 10.45
N GLU A 45 8.25 -14.48 9.50
CA GLU A 45 9.54 -15.16 9.62
C GLU A 45 10.64 -14.41 8.87
N THR A 46 10.35 -13.98 7.65
CA THR A 46 11.30 -13.28 6.78
C THR A 46 11.32 -11.78 7.02
N PHE A 47 10.27 -11.22 7.67
CA PHE A 47 10.06 -9.78 7.84
C PHE A 47 10.03 -9.00 6.52
N ALA A 48 9.75 -9.70 5.41
CA ALA A 48 9.73 -9.15 4.06
C ALA A 48 8.31 -9.16 3.48
N TYR A 49 8.08 -8.28 2.50
CA TYR A 49 6.88 -8.29 1.69
C TYR A 49 7.06 -9.19 0.48
N ASP A 50 6.10 -10.06 0.22
CA ASP A 50 5.98 -10.74 -1.06
C ASP A 50 5.31 -9.78 -2.06
N LEU A 51 6.13 -9.18 -2.93
CA LEU A 51 5.64 -8.22 -3.91
C LEU A 51 4.81 -8.89 -5.02
N ASP A 52 5.06 -10.17 -5.31
CA ASP A 52 4.27 -10.92 -6.29
C ASP A 52 2.86 -11.21 -5.74
N GLU A 53 2.75 -11.48 -4.44
CA GLU A 53 1.45 -11.61 -3.76
C GLU A 53 0.65 -10.30 -3.81
N ILE A 54 1.30 -9.18 -3.50
CA ILE A 54 0.67 -7.85 -3.55
C ILE A 54 0.22 -7.52 -4.98
N ASP A 55 1.07 -7.73 -5.98
CA ASP A 55 0.75 -7.47 -7.39
C ASP A 55 -0.41 -8.34 -7.89
N LYS A 56 -0.40 -9.62 -7.53
CA LYS A 56 -1.50 -10.55 -7.84
C LYS A 56 -2.80 -10.11 -7.19
N TRP A 57 -2.76 -9.68 -5.93
CA TRP A 57 -3.95 -9.19 -5.24
C TRP A 57 -4.52 -7.95 -5.93
N ILE A 58 -3.66 -6.98 -6.27
CA ILE A 58 -4.04 -5.74 -6.95
C ILE A 58 -4.67 -6.04 -8.31
N THR A 59 -4.05 -6.93 -9.10
CA THR A 59 -4.55 -7.34 -10.41
C THR A 59 -5.94 -7.96 -10.30
N ASN A 60 -6.12 -8.94 -9.41
CA ASN A 60 -7.42 -9.58 -9.19
C ASN A 60 -8.50 -8.59 -8.73
N PHE A 61 -8.12 -7.63 -7.87
CA PHE A 61 -9.03 -6.58 -7.40
C PHE A 61 -9.49 -5.70 -8.56
N TYR A 62 -8.57 -5.22 -9.40
CA TYR A 62 -8.93 -4.43 -10.58
C TYR A 62 -9.81 -5.20 -11.55
N GLU A 63 -9.48 -6.45 -11.89
CA GLU A 63 -10.27 -7.28 -12.81
C GLU A 63 -11.69 -7.57 -12.28
N SER A 64 -11.86 -7.68 -10.96
CA SER A 64 -13.17 -7.96 -10.35
C SER A 64 -14.06 -6.71 -10.23
N ASN A 65 -13.49 -5.51 -10.36
CA ASN A 65 -14.18 -4.23 -10.17
C ASN A 65 -14.15 -3.33 -11.43
N SER A 66 -13.65 -3.85 -12.55
CA SER A 66 -13.66 -3.22 -13.88
C SER A 66 -14.88 -3.63 -14.70
#